data_AF-A0A7W1YE67-F1
#
_entry.id   AF-A0A7W1YE67-F1
#
_cell.length_a   1.000
_cell.length_b   1.000
_cell.length_c   1.000
_cell.angle_alpha   90.00
_cell.angle_beta   90.00
_cell.angle_gamma   90.00
#
_symmetry.space_group_name_H-M   'P 1'
#
loop_
_entity.id
_entity.type
_entity.pdbx_description
1 polymer ?
#
loop_
_entity_poly.entity_id
_entity_poly.type
_entity_poly.pdbx_seq_one_letter_code
_entity_poly.pdbx_strand_id
1 'polypeptide(L)'
;MGCLIKAGNATGQDLRQLRVEGTPLQITWPMTGSLLVQREVEEMFPLPTIDPWYRRFLSVPMMPEVNVITREVVLKRPLPVTLYRGKTAAYNATVSDTEVFLYPPLMHQLLRQTGDAAEPSAAEWWQAFSILHATPIVLEAPLLHAFSPADSDNWNHELLLQDISDSVSTYDHGGKESCGDTSLLNVLFQFSQLEEVFWERAATAAETVMLRRGLWIRRHQGEIVVALMCQDFPGTIVKGWAAVLIRLDPEKRRMIFKPVESPGQDPSNQMDWMDLAELPILAKPVIIALYLLRALSPAVKAEAMAVLTTSGHQDSGVAENTYLVSVFADVARLIRVPDPAGAADWFVMRNDLGEPYTQAVNNAVTVKDPRFYGDIPASVLRDAMLAAGLMPKKS
;
A
#
# COMPACT_ATOMS: atom_id res chain seq x y z
N MET A 1 -20.42 5.46 25.76
CA MET A 1 -20.28 6.69 26.57
C MET A 1 -19.42 7.66 25.80
N GLY A 2 -19.91 8.88 25.54
CA GLY A 2 -19.15 9.93 24.86
C GLY A 2 -18.77 11.04 25.84
N CYS A 3 -17.52 11.51 25.79
CA CYS A 3 -17.08 12.73 26.45
C CYS A 3 -17.27 13.90 25.47
N LEU A 4 -18.02 14.93 25.87
CA LEU A 4 -18.09 16.20 25.13
C LEU A 4 -16.98 17.12 25.65
N ILE A 5 -15.97 17.36 24.82
CA ILE A 5 -14.92 18.34 25.10
C ILE A 5 -15.46 19.72 24.69
N LYS A 6 -15.63 20.62 25.66
CA LYS A 6 -15.98 22.02 25.39
C LYS A 6 -14.72 22.77 24.96
N ALA A 7 -14.55 23.01 23.66
CA ALA A 7 -13.54 23.94 23.17
C ALA A 7 -13.95 25.35 23.60
N GLY A 8 -13.18 25.97 24.50
CA GLY A 8 -13.36 27.38 24.83
C GLY A 8 -13.06 28.25 23.61
N ASN A 9 -13.91 29.25 23.33
CA ASN A 9 -13.82 30.35 22.35
C ASN A 9 -13.00 30.12 21.06
N ALA A 10 -12.91 28.89 20.55
CA ALA A 10 -12.24 28.59 19.30
C ALA A 10 -13.22 28.87 18.16
N THR A 11 -12.89 29.84 17.31
CA THR A 11 -13.67 30.30 16.16
C THR A 11 -13.68 29.31 14.98
N GLY A 12 -13.53 28.02 15.25
CA GLY A 12 -13.56 26.98 14.23
C GLY A 12 -13.69 25.61 14.88
N GLN A 13 -14.57 24.76 14.35
CA GLN A 13 -14.84 23.40 14.82
C GLN A 13 -13.66 22.43 14.59
N ASP A 14 -12.44 22.94 14.36
CA ASP A 14 -11.25 22.15 14.04
C ASP A 14 -10.40 21.88 15.29
N LEU A 15 -10.61 20.70 15.90
CA LEU A 15 -9.87 20.24 17.07
C LEU A 15 -8.39 19.89 16.77
N ARG A 16 -7.96 19.87 15.49
CA ARG A 16 -6.55 19.60 15.13
C ARG A 16 -5.60 20.67 15.67
N GLN A 17 -6.09 21.89 15.86
CA GLN A 17 -5.32 23.02 16.38
C GLN A 17 -5.00 22.91 17.88
N LEU A 18 -5.65 21.99 18.59
CA LEU A 18 -5.46 21.76 20.04
C LEU A 18 -4.60 20.52 20.34
N ARG A 19 -4.10 19.83 19.31
CA ARG A 19 -3.16 18.71 19.48
C ARG A 19 -1.77 19.27 19.78
N VAL A 20 -1.36 19.22 21.04
CA VAL A 20 0.06 19.24 21.38
C VAL A 20 0.50 17.78 21.52
N GLU A 21 1.33 17.30 20.59
CA GLU A 21 1.92 15.96 20.70
C GLU A 21 2.60 15.81 22.07
N GLY A 22 2.31 14.72 22.77
CA GLY A 22 2.97 14.38 24.04
C GLY A 22 2.51 15.14 25.28
N THR A 23 1.52 16.03 25.20
CA THR A 23 1.00 16.73 26.40
C THR A 23 -0.42 16.28 26.71
N PRO A 24 -0.74 15.83 27.95
CA PRO A 24 -2.12 15.57 28.34
C PRO A 24 -2.95 16.84 28.13
N LEU A 25 -4.08 16.74 27.42
CA LEU A 25 -5.03 17.84 27.33
C LEU A 25 -5.48 18.22 28.74
N GLN A 26 -5.16 19.44 29.16
CA GLN A 26 -5.64 20.02 30.41
C GLN A 26 -7.16 20.25 30.29
N ILE A 27 -7.94 19.28 30.75
CA ILE A 27 -9.41 19.40 30.81
C ILE A 27 -9.74 20.42 31.90
N THR A 28 -10.21 21.62 31.52
CA THR A 28 -10.77 22.58 32.47
C THR A 28 -12.26 22.30 32.66
N TRP A 29 -12.62 21.94 33.89
CA TRP A 29 -13.92 21.39 34.28
C TRP A 29 -15.05 22.44 34.35
N PRO A 30 -16.30 21.99 34.14
CA PRO A 30 -17.31 22.16 35.19
C PRO A 30 -17.95 20.80 35.52
N MET A 31 -17.29 19.98 36.32
CA MET A 31 -17.97 18.86 37.00
C MET A 31 -17.27 18.42 38.33
N THR A 32 -16.62 19.37 39.01
CA THR A 32 -15.99 19.15 40.32
C THR A 32 -17.02 18.55 41.27
N GLY A 33 -16.79 17.33 41.78
CA GLY A 33 -17.72 16.61 42.67
C GLY A 33 -18.43 15.39 42.09
N SER A 34 -18.24 15.06 40.81
CA SER A 34 -18.77 13.81 40.24
C SER A 34 -17.91 12.59 40.61
N LEU A 35 -18.51 11.60 41.27
CA LEU A 35 -17.88 10.31 41.62
C LEU A 35 -17.35 9.55 40.39
N LEU A 36 -17.94 9.77 39.21
CA LEU A 36 -17.55 9.10 37.96
C LEU A 36 -16.17 9.52 37.44
N VAL A 37 -15.62 10.61 37.96
CA VAL A 37 -14.37 11.25 37.54
C VAL A 37 -13.26 11.06 38.56
N GLN A 38 -13.65 10.67 39.77
CA GLN A 38 -12.72 10.21 40.80
C GLN A 38 -12.27 8.77 40.56
N ARG A 39 -12.80 8.13 39.51
CA ARG A 39 -12.44 6.77 39.12
C ARG A 39 -11.05 6.75 38.54
N GLU A 40 -10.30 5.73 38.92
CA GLU A 40 -8.96 5.50 38.38
C GLU A 40 -9.03 5.07 36.91
N VAL A 41 -7.93 5.22 36.18
CA VAL A 41 -7.84 4.78 34.78
C VAL A 41 -8.24 3.31 34.66
N GLU A 42 -7.75 2.48 35.58
CA GLU A 42 -8.05 1.04 35.65
C GLU A 42 -9.53 0.72 35.89
N GLU A 43 -10.29 1.66 36.45
CA GLU A 43 -11.73 1.50 36.68
C GLU A 43 -12.59 1.98 35.50
N MET A 44 -12.05 2.88 34.68
CA MET A 44 -12.72 3.45 33.51
C MET A 44 -12.40 2.70 32.23
N PHE A 45 -11.18 2.18 32.10
CA PHE A 45 -10.65 1.52 30.91
C PHE A 45 -10.21 0.10 31.31
N PRO A 46 -10.99 -0.94 30.95
CA PRO A 46 -10.65 -2.31 31.28
C PRO A 46 -9.33 -2.73 30.62
N LEU A 47 -8.64 -3.68 31.24
CA LEU A 47 -7.42 -4.27 30.68
C LEU A 47 -7.68 -4.88 29.29
N PRO A 48 -6.66 -4.99 28.42
CA PRO A 48 -6.75 -5.70 27.13
C PRO A 48 -7.17 -7.18 27.26
N THR A 49 -7.02 -7.78 28.44
CA THR A 49 -7.52 -9.13 28.73
C THR A 49 -9.04 -9.18 28.92
N ILE A 50 -9.67 -8.02 29.19
CA ILE A 50 -11.10 -7.86 29.46
C ILE A 50 -11.81 -7.16 28.31
N ASP A 51 -11.18 -6.16 27.68
CA ASP A 51 -11.71 -5.41 26.52
C ASP A 51 -11.10 -5.92 25.19
N PRO A 52 -11.87 -6.67 24.38
CA PRO A 52 -11.40 -7.18 23.09
C PRO A 52 -11.08 -6.08 22.08
N TRP A 53 -11.78 -4.93 22.13
CA TRP A 53 -11.48 -3.82 21.23
C TRP A 53 -10.13 -3.20 21.58
N TYR A 54 -9.87 -2.99 22.86
CA TYR A 54 -8.57 -2.46 23.29
C TYR A 54 -7.42 -3.41 22.90
N ARG A 55 -7.61 -4.71 23.11
CA ARG A 55 -6.66 -5.74 22.66
C ARG A 55 -6.38 -5.64 21.16
N ARG A 56 -7.43 -5.60 20.33
CA ARG A 56 -7.30 -5.48 18.85
C ARG A 56 -6.46 -4.29 18.45
N PHE A 57 -6.75 -3.11 19.00
CA PHE A 57 -5.99 -1.90 18.68
C PHE A 57 -4.52 -1.99 19.11
N LEU A 58 -4.24 -2.58 20.26
CA LEU A 58 -2.87 -2.76 20.75
C LEU A 58 -2.09 -3.77 19.91
N SER A 59 -2.76 -4.83 19.43
CA SER A 59 -2.17 -5.89 18.62
C SER A 59 -1.85 -5.48 17.18
N VAL A 60 -2.46 -4.41 16.65
CA VAL A 60 -2.00 -3.85 15.37
C VAL A 60 -0.54 -3.40 15.55
N PRO A 61 0.40 -3.91 14.75
CA PRO A 61 1.79 -3.57 14.96
C PRO A 61 2.06 -2.08 14.73
N MET A 62 3.16 -1.60 15.27
CA MET A 62 3.61 -0.23 15.04
C MET A 62 4.38 -0.13 13.72
N MET A 63 4.24 1.00 13.03
CA MET A 63 4.91 1.34 11.79
C MET A 63 5.99 2.40 12.00
N PRO A 64 7.09 2.34 11.23
CA PRO A 64 8.10 3.38 11.24
C PRO A 64 7.57 4.69 10.65
N GLU A 65 7.78 5.80 11.36
CA GLU A 65 7.49 7.17 10.94
C GLU A 65 8.71 8.03 11.28
N VAL A 66 9.06 9.00 10.43
CA VAL A 66 10.10 9.96 10.80
C VAL A 66 9.47 11.10 11.58
N ASN A 67 9.95 11.30 12.81
CA ASN A 67 9.57 12.44 13.62
C ASN A 67 10.05 13.73 12.93
N VAL A 68 9.11 14.61 12.58
CA VAL A 68 9.41 15.84 11.84
C VAL A 68 10.36 16.79 12.59
N ILE A 69 10.32 16.76 13.93
CA ILE A 69 11.13 17.63 14.79
C ILE A 69 12.52 17.03 15.02
N THR A 70 12.59 15.76 15.44
CA THR A 70 13.87 15.13 15.80
C THR A 70 14.60 14.50 14.60
N ARG A 71 13.90 14.30 13.48
CA ARG A 71 14.35 13.56 12.29
C ARG A 71 14.71 12.09 12.56
N GLU A 72 14.34 11.58 13.72
CA GLU A 72 14.56 10.18 14.09
C GLU A 72 13.40 9.31 13.58
N VAL A 73 13.70 8.05 13.25
CA VAL A 73 12.64 7.06 13.01
C VAL A 73 12.05 6.67 14.36
N VAL A 74 10.76 6.90 14.51
CA VAL A 74 9.98 6.43 15.65
C VAL A 74 9.00 5.37 15.17
N LEU A 75 8.73 4.38 16.02
CA LEU A 75 7.62 3.47 15.76
C LEU A 75 6.35 4.11 16.32
N LYS A 76 5.38 4.34 15.44
CA LYS A 76 4.07 4.92 15.76
C LYS A 76 2.97 3.97 15.33
N ARG A 77 1.81 4.08 15.98
CA ARG A 77 0.64 3.29 15.59
C ARG A 77 0.09 3.84 14.27
N PRO A 78 -0.26 2.96 13.31
CA PRO A 78 -0.85 3.39 12.04
C PRO A 78 -2.22 4.07 12.22
N LEU A 79 -2.91 3.77 13.32
CA LEU A 79 -4.12 4.46 13.75
C LEU A 79 -3.81 5.33 14.97
N PRO A 80 -4.08 6.65 14.93
CA PRO A 80 -3.82 7.53 16.07
C PRO A 80 -4.81 7.23 17.19
N VAL A 81 -4.38 6.42 18.16
CA VAL A 81 -5.14 6.06 19.35
C VAL A 81 -4.48 6.64 20.60
N THR A 82 -5.29 7.13 21.54
CA THR A 82 -4.81 7.52 22.86
C THR A 82 -4.74 6.28 23.74
N LEU A 83 -3.55 5.94 24.23
CA LEU A 83 -3.36 4.86 25.18
C LEU A 83 -3.48 5.41 26.61
N TYR A 84 -4.33 4.79 27.41
CA TYR A 84 -4.45 5.12 28.82
C TYR A 84 -3.47 4.25 29.61
N ARG A 85 -2.48 4.88 30.24
CA ARG A 85 -1.57 4.21 31.19
C ARG A 85 -2.18 4.31 32.59
N GLY A 86 -2.26 3.18 33.28
CA GLY A 86 -2.78 3.07 34.64
C GLY A 86 -1.77 3.58 35.68
N LYS A 87 -2.19 3.68 36.94
CA LYS A 87 -1.32 3.98 38.08
C LYS A 87 -0.43 2.79 38.45
N THR A 88 -0.89 1.57 38.19
CA THR A 88 -0.17 0.35 38.59
C THR A 88 0.79 -0.15 37.51
N ALA A 89 1.97 -0.63 37.93
CA ALA A 89 2.94 -1.25 37.03
C ALA A 89 2.37 -2.50 36.34
N ALA A 90 1.54 -3.28 37.04
CA ALA A 90 0.90 -4.48 36.49
C ALA A 90 -0.07 -4.16 35.35
N TYR A 91 -0.86 -3.09 35.48
CA TYR A 91 -1.73 -2.64 34.40
C TYR A 91 -0.91 -2.21 33.18
N ASN A 92 0.13 -1.40 33.41
CA ASN A 92 0.98 -0.89 32.33
C ASN A 92 1.79 -2.00 31.65
N ALA A 93 2.25 -3.01 32.39
CA ALA A 93 2.89 -4.21 31.84
C ALA A 93 1.92 -4.98 30.93
N THR A 94 0.68 -5.23 31.38
CA THR A 94 -0.33 -5.90 30.56
C THR A 94 -0.60 -5.16 29.25
N VAL A 95 -0.68 -3.83 29.29
CA VAL A 95 -0.82 -2.99 28.08
C VAL A 95 0.39 -3.17 27.17
N SER A 96 1.61 -3.03 27.70
CA SER A 96 2.86 -3.16 26.93
C SER A 96 3.06 -4.55 26.33
N ASP A 97 2.71 -5.61 27.06
CA ASP A 97 2.83 -7.01 26.60
C ASP A 97 1.84 -7.35 25.47
N THR A 98 0.81 -6.52 25.29
CA THR A 98 -0.15 -6.66 24.18
C THR A 98 0.31 -5.91 22.93
N GLU A 99 1.28 -5.00 23.04
CA GLU A 99 1.82 -4.25 21.91
C GLU A 99 2.68 -5.17 21.04
N VAL A 100 2.38 -5.24 19.74
CA VAL A 100 3.07 -6.11 18.79
C VAL A 100 4.02 -5.31 17.91
N PHE A 101 5.14 -5.90 17.55
CA PHE A 101 6.09 -5.35 16.59
C PHE A 101 6.39 -6.38 15.52
N LEU A 102 6.48 -5.93 14.27
CA LEU A 102 7.02 -6.75 13.19
C LEU A 102 8.53 -6.54 13.12
N TYR A 103 9.26 -7.65 13.06
CA TYR A 103 10.69 -7.63 12.78
C TYR A 103 10.97 -8.13 11.37
N PRO A 104 11.80 -7.46 10.57
CA PRO A 104 12.24 -6.07 10.76
C PRO A 104 11.04 -5.10 10.53
N PRO A 105 11.00 -3.91 11.13
CA PRO A 105 9.96 -2.92 10.84
C PRO A 105 10.03 -2.40 9.40
N LEU A 106 11.25 -2.21 8.87
CA LEU A 106 11.55 -1.83 7.49
C LEU A 106 12.26 -2.99 6.80
N MET A 107 11.62 -3.62 5.81
CA MET A 107 12.21 -4.79 5.14
C MET A 107 13.48 -4.46 4.37
N HIS A 108 13.54 -3.28 3.76
CA HIS A 108 14.66 -2.87 2.91
C HIS A 108 15.99 -2.79 3.69
N GLN A 109 15.94 -2.49 4.98
CA GLN A 109 17.13 -2.44 5.84
C GLN A 109 17.72 -3.85 6.05
N LEU A 110 16.88 -4.86 6.31
CA LEU A 110 17.33 -6.24 6.48
C LEU A 110 17.87 -6.82 5.18
N LEU A 111 17.16 -6.63 4.08
CA LEU A 111 17.55 -7.16 2.77
C LEU A 111 18.95 -6.65 2.35
N ARG A 112 19.29 -5.40 2.72
CA ARG A 112 20.61 -4.80 2.48
C ARG A 112 21.73 -5.37 3.34
N GLN A 113 21.45 -5.73 4.59
CA GLN A 113 22.45 -6.31 5.49
C GLN A 113 22.84 -7.74 5.10
N THR A 114 21.97 -8.46 4.39
CA THR A 114 22.21 -9.83 3.94
C THR A 114 22.92 -9.94 2.59
N GLY A 115 23.18 -8.83 1.90
CA GLY A 115 23.65 -8.81 0.53
C GLY A 115 25.15 -8.53 0.37
N ASP A 116 25.99 -9.54 0.55
CA ASP A 116 27.37 -9.55 0.05
C ASP A 116 27.51 -10.69 -0.97
N ALA A 117 27.19 -10.41 -2.22
CA ALA A 117 27.63 -11.24 -3.34
C ALA A 117 27.83 -10.33 -4.56
N ALA A 118 29.05 -10.33 -5.10
CA ALA A 118 29.37 -9.65 -6.35
C ALA A 118 28.38 -10.08 -7.44
N GLU A 119 27.72 -9.12 -8.08
CA GLU A 119 26.81 -9.40 -9.19
C GLU A 119 27.60 -10.11 -10.31
N PRO A 120 27.28 -11.37 -10.66
CA PRO A 120 27.86 -11.97 -11.85
C PRO A 120 27.40 -11.14 -13.06
N SER A 121 28.24 -11.01 -14.09
CA SER A 121 27.85 -10.43 -15.38
C SER A 121 26.68 -11.25 -15.94
N ALA A 122 25.47 -10.79 -15.73
CA ALA A 122 24.31 -11.64 -15.89
C ALA A 122 23.86 -11.67 -17.35
N ALA A 123 23.61 -12.87 -17.89
CA ALA A 123 23.26 -13.08 -19.30
C ALA A 123 21.84 -12.56 -19.62
N GLU A 124 20.97 -12.50 -18.62
CA GLU A 124 19.58 -12.07 -18.75
C GLU A 124 19.33 -10.77 -17.99
N TRP A 125 18.48 -9.90 -18.54
CA TRP A 125 18.27 -8.56 -18.00
C TRP A 125 17.85 -8.63 -16.52
N TRP A 126 16.93 -9.54 -16.15
CA TRP A 126 16.38 -9.65 -14.79
C TRP A 126 17.39 -10.09 -13.73
N GLN A 127 18.51 -10.68 -14.13
CA GLN A 127 19.58 -11.08 -13.22
C GLN A 127 20.55 -9.92 -12.91
N ALA A 128 20.56 -8.85 -13.72
CA ALA A 128 21.50 -7.73 -13.61
C ALA A 128 21.14 -6.64 -12.57
N PHE A 129 20.05 -6.79 -11.81
CA PHE A 129 19.67 -5.84 -10.76
C PHE A 129 19.21 -6.58 -9.52
N SER A 130 19.89 -6.32 -8.41
CA SER A 130 19.54 -6.86 -7.11
C SER A 130 18.39 -6.11 -6.42
N ILE A 131 17.63 -6.83 -5.57
CA ILE A 131 16.66 -6.25 -4.62
C ILE A 131 17.32 -5.20 -3.69
N LEU A 132 18.64 -5.30 -3.48
CA LEU A 132 19.46 -4.36 -2.71
C LEU A 132 19.38 -2.94 -3.28
N HIS A 133 19.24 -2.81 -4.60
CA HIS A 133 19.18 -1.54 -5.32
C HIS A 133 17.74 -1.11 -5.61
N ALA A 134 16.73 -1.77 -5.02
CA ALA A 134 15.34 -1.39 -5.22
C ALA A 134 15.03 -0.08 -4.50
N THR A 135 14.19 0.75 -5.12
CA THR A 135 13.54 1.90 -4.50
C THR A 135 12.52 1.39 -3.48
N PRO A 136 12.72 1.62 -2.17
CA PRO A 136 11.81 1.10 -1.17
C PRO A 136 10.62 2.04 -0.96
N ILE A 137 9.41 1.54 -1.20
CA ILE A 137 8.16 2.29 -1.02
C ILE A 137 7.35 1.62 0.08
N VAL A 138 7.09 2.34 1.17
CA VAL A 138 6.26 1.88 2.28
C VAL A 138 4.84 2.39 2.08
N LEU A 139 3.89 1.46 2.01
CA LEU A 139 2.47 1.76 1.88
C LEU A 139 1.84 1.87 3.26
N GLU A 140 1.10 2.94 3.49
CA GLU A 140 0.46 3.21 4.79
C GLU A 140 -1.01 2.76 4.80
N ALA A 141 -1.65 2.71 3.64
CA ALA A 141 -3.05 2.28 3.49
C ALA A 141 -3.18 0.77 3.23
N PRO A 142 -4.32 0.14 3.63
CA PRO A 142 -4.62 -1.27 3.39
C PRO A 142 -5.19 -1.49 1.97
N LEU A 143 -4.33 -1.33 0.97
CA LEU A 143 -4.68 -1.32 -0.45
C LEU A 143 -5.10 -2.70 -0.96
N LEU A 144 -4.51 -3.80 -0.45
CA LEU A 144 -4.94 -5.15 -0.81
C LEU A 144 -6.36 -5.44 -0.36
N HIS A 145 -6.88 -4.77 0.68
CA HIS A 145 -8.29 -4.88 1.07
C HIS A 145 -9.20 -3.86 0.38
N ALA A 146 -8.69 -2.66 0.10
CA ALA A 146 -9.49 -1.57 -0.49
C ALA A 146 -9.92 -1.85 -1.94
N PHE A 147 -9.09 -2.56 -2.71
CA PHE A 147 -9.32 -2.78 -4.13
C PHE A 147 -10.01 -4.11 -4.46
N SER A 148 -10.62 -4.19 -5.66
CA SER A 148 -11.29 -5.39 -6.17
C SER A 148 -10.36 -6.63 -6.18
N PRO A 149 -10.92 -7.84 -6.06
CA PRO A 149 -10.18 -9.10 -6.25
C PRO A 149 -9.39 -9.14 -7.58
N ALA A 150 -8.35 -9.96 -7.63
CA ALA A 150 -7.45 -10.04 -8.79
C ALA A 150 -8.12 -10.61 -10.05
N ASP A 151 -9.08 -11.52 -9.86
CA ASP A 151 -9.89 -12.17 -10.89
C ASP A 151 -11.10 -11.32 -11.33
N SER A 152 -11.21 -10.08 -10.84
CA SER A 152 -12.31 -9.20 -11.21
C SER A 152 -12.20 -8.73 -12.67
N ASP A 153 -13.30 -8.89 -13.40
CA ASP A 153 -13.50 -8.35 -14.75
C ASP A 153 -13.40 -6.82 -14.85
N ASN A 154 -13.34 -6.12 -13.71
CA ASN A 154 -13.14 -4.67 -13.65
C ASN A 154 -11.68 -4.25 -13.85
N TRP A 155 -10.72 -5.19 -13.83
CA TRP A 155 -9.30 -4.89 -14.06
C TRP A 155 -8.94 -4.97 -15.53
N ASN A 156 -8.41 -3.87 -16.07
CA ASN A 156 -7.82 -3.83 -17.40
C ASN A 156 -6.30 -4.05 -17.32
N HIS A 157 -5.88 -5.29 -17.59
CA HIS A 157 -4.49 -5.71 -17.45
C HIS A 157 -3.57 -5.09 -18.50
N GLU A 158 -4.09 -4.81 -19.69
CA GLU A 158 -3.37 -4.07 -20.72
C GLU A 158 -3.01 -2.67 -20.23
N LEU A 159 -3.96 -1.94 -19.64
CA LEU A 159 -3.68 -0.65 -19.02
C LEU A 159 -2.69 -0.81 -17.87
N LEU A 160 -2.85 -1.78 -16.95
CA LEU A 160 -1.93 -1.94 -15.81
C LEU A 160 -0.44 -2.00 -16.20
N LEU A 161 -0.11 -2.55 -17.37
CA LEU A 161 1.26 -2.67 -17.87
C LEU A 161 1.74 -1.47 -18.72
N GLN A 162 0.88 -0.50 -19.02
CA GLN A 162 1.17 0.69 -19.82
C GLN A 162 1.33 1.94 -18.94
N ASP A 163 1.76 3.06 -19.52
CA ASP A 163 1.82 4.40 -18.92
C ASP A 163 2.53 4.52 -17.55
N ILE A 164 3.44 3.60 -17.24
CA ILE A 164 4.31 3.66 -16.06
C ILE A 164 5.66 4.26 -16.46
N SER A 165 5.99 5.42 -15.91
CA SER A 165 7.28 6.07 -16.14
C SER A 165 8.44 5.28 -15.53
N ASP A 166 9.62 5.41 -16.13
CA ASP A 166 10.85 4.77 -15.62
C ASP A 166 11.38 5.45 -14.36
N SER A 167 11.14 6.75 -14.24
CA SER A 167 11.45 7.56 -13.05
C SER A 167 10.33 8.56 -12.76
N VAL A 168 10.28 9.02 -11.51
CA VAL A 168 9.34 10.05 -11.04
C VAL A 168 10.04 10.97 -10.06
N SER A 169 9.54 12.20 -9.96
CA SER A 169 10.01 13.16 -8.98
C SER A 169 9.58 12.77 -7.56
N THR A 170 10.45 13.14 -6.62
CA THR A 170 10.30 12.90 -5.18
C THR A 170 10.20 14.24 -4.47
N TYR A 171 9.57 14.25 -3.30
CA TYR A 171 9.29 15.47 -2.56
C TYR A 171 9.64 15.29 -1.09
N ASP A 172 10.05 16.36 -0.42
CA ASP A 172 10.15 16.37 1.04
C ASP A 172 8.76 16.55 1.67
N HIS A 173 8.65 16.19 2.95
CA HIS A 173 7.38 16.30 3.68
C HIS A 173 6.88 17.76 3.72
N GLY A 174 5.70 18.02 3.13
CA GLY A 174 5.11 19.36 3.04
C GLY A 174 5.74 20.27 1.97
N GLY A 175 6.76 19.79 1.26
CA GLY A 175 7.38 20.48 0.13
C GLY A 175 6.54 20.37 -1.13
N LYS A 176 6.48 21.47 -1.91
CA LYS A 176 5.86 21.48 -3.24
C LYS A 176 6.88 21.35 -4.37
N GLU A 177 8.14 21.61 -4.07
CA GLU A 177 9.25 21.51 -5.03
C GLU A 177 9.85 20.10 -4.99
N SER A 178 10.24 19.59 -6.16
CA SER A 178 10.90 18.29 -6.28
C SER A 178 12.27 18.34 -5.61
N CYS A 179 12.59 17.32 -4.80
CA CYS A 179 13.89 17.11 -4.18
C CYS A 179 14.80 16.16 -4.97
N GLY A 180 14.39 15.77 -6.18
CA GLY A 180 15.12 14.87 -7.07
C GLY A 180 14.22 13.78 -7.65
N ASP A 181 14.79 12.91 -8.49
CA ASP A 181 14.05 11.84 -9.13
C ASP A 181 14.49 10.47 -8.61
N THR A 182 13.55 9.52 -8.58
CA THR A 182 13.83 8.13 -8.22
C THR A 182 13.35 7.17 -9.30
N SER A 183 14.01 6.01 -9.41
CA SER A 183 13.67 5.00 -10.41
C SER A 183 12.47 4.17 -9.97
N LEU A 184 11.58 3.90 -10.92
CA LEU A 184 10.46 2.95 -10.80
C LEU A 184 10.72 1.64 -11.55
N LEU A 185 11.94 1.41 -12.05
CA LEU A 185 12.31 0.19 -12.77
C LEU A 185 12.60 -0.99 -11.83
N ASN A 186 13.00 -0.71 -10.59
CA ASN A 186 13.31 -1.70 -9.55
C ASN A 186 12.75 -1.20 -8.22
N VAL A 187 11.64 -1.76 -7.75
CA VAL A 187 10.87 -1.24 -6.62
C VAL A 187 10.58 -2.36 -5.63
N LEU A 188 10.71 -2.05 -4.34
CA LEU A 188 10.26 -2.89 -3.25
C LEU A 188 9.11 -2.20 -2.55
N PHE A 189 7.89 -2.68 -2.76
CA PHE A 189 6.74 -2.28 -1.99
C PHE A 189 6.73 -3.02 -0.65
N GLN A 190 6.63 -2.28 0.45
CA GLN A 190 6.28 -2.81 1.75
C GLN A 190 4.80 -2.53 2.02
N PHE A 191 4.03 -3.58 2.25
CA PHE A 191 2.60 -3.47 2.49
C PHE A 191 2.29 -2.91 3.89
N SER A 192 1.15 -2.23 4.01
CA SER A 192 0.70 -1.69 5.28
C SER A 192 0.43 -2.80 6.27
N GLN A 193 0.69 -2.55 7.55
CA GLN A 193 0.32 -3.48 8.61
C GLN A 193 -1.20 -3.56 8.78
N LEU A 194 -1.95 -2.59 8.23
CA LEU A 194 -3.41 -2.61 8.20
C LEU A 194 -3.99 -3.62 7.19
N GLU A 195 -3.15 -4.25 6.36
CA GLU A 195 -3.59 -5.29 5.43
C GLU A 195 -4.02 -6.58 6.11
N GLU A 196 -3.72 -6.76 7.40
CA GLU A 196 -4.12 -7.94 8.14
C GLU A 196 -5.12 -7.54 9.22
N VAL A 197 -6.31 -8.14 9.20
CA VAL A 197 -7.45 -7.72 10.04
C VAL A 197 -7.52 -8.51 11.36
N PHE A 198 -6.69 -9.53 11.53
CA PHE A 198 -6.76 -10.51 12.62
C PHE A 198 -5.52 -10.53 13.53
N TRP A 199 -4.85 -9.39 13.72
CA TRP A 199 -3.65 -9.29 14.57
C TRP A 199 -3.85 -9.87 15.98
N GLU A 200 -5.06 -9.77 16.54
CA GLU A 200 -5.40 -10.37 17.84
C GLU A 200 -5.22 -11.91 17.88
N ARG A 201 -5.40 -12.58 16.73
CA ARG A 201 -5.31 -14.04 16.55
C ARG A 201 -3.91 -14.44 16.10
N ALA A 202 -3.31 -13.67 15.20
CA ALA A 202 -1.95 -13.92 14.71
C ALA A 202 -0.90 -13.87 15.84
N ALA A 203 -1.19 -13.17 16.93
CA ALA A 203 -0.33 -13.06 18.10
C ALA A 203 -0.41 -14.25 19.10
N THR A 204 -1.24 -15.26 18.86
CA THR A 204 -1.24 -16.46 19.74
C THR A 204 -0.10 -17.40 19.35
N ALA A 205 0.85 -17.62 20.27
CA ALA A 205 2.11 -18.33 20.03
C ALA A 205 2.00 -19.80 19.53
N ALA A 206 0.80 -20.37 19.46
CA ALA A 206 0.58 -21.76 19.03
C ALA A 206 0.49 -21.92 17.50
N GLU A 207 0.19 -20.85 16.75
CA GLU A 207 -0.03 -20.92 15.31
C GLU A 207 0.80 -19.85 14.58
N THR A 208 1.49 -20.25 13.51
CA THR A 208 2.19 -19.32 12.63
C THR A 208 1.25 -18.87 11.52
N VAL A 209 1.19 -17.57 11.27
CA VAL A 209 0.42 -16.98 10.17
C VAL A 209 1.38 -16.43 9.13
N MET A 210 1.21 -16.85 7.87
CA MET A 210 1.97 -16.30 6.76
C MET A 210 1.46 -14.89 6.44
N LEU A 211 2.30 -13.89 6.72
CA LEU A 211 2.06 -12.49 6.39
C LEU A 211 2.67 -12.15 5.04
N ARG A 212 1.91 -11.44 4.21
CA ARG A 212 2.44 -10.80 2.98
C ARG A 212 3.05 -9.47 3.39
N ARG A 213 4.38 -9.42 3.48
CA ARG A 213 5.11 -8.24 3.94
C ARG A 213 5.36 -7.23 2.82
N GLY A 214 5.42 -7.69 1.57
CA GLY A 214 5.57 -6.81 0.41
C GLY A 214 5.78 -7.53 -0.90
N LEU A 215 6.07 -6.75 -1.94
CA LEU A 215 6.32 -7.21 -3.29
C LEU A 215 7.53 -6.50 -3.87
N TRP A 216 8.51 -7.28 -4.31
CA TRP A 216 9.56 -6.78 -5.17
C TRP A 216 9.09 -6.87 -6.62
N ILE A 217 9.21 -5.77 -7.36
CA ILE A 217 8.86 -5.68 -8.78
C ILE A 217 9.98 -5.02 -9.55
N ARG A 218 10.30 -5.62 -10.70
CA ARG A 218 11.26 -5.11 -11.65
C ARG A 218 10.64 -5.07 -13.03
N ARG A 219 10.90 -4.02 -13.81
CA ARG A 219 10.32 -3.83 -15.14
C ARG A 219 11.39 -3.66 -16.21
N HIS A 220 11.16 -4.24 -17.37
CA HIS A 220 11.98 -4.03 -18.57
C HIS A 220 11.17 -4.37 -19.82
N GLN A 221 11.08 -3.42 -20.77
CA GLN A 221 10.57 -3.64 -22.13
C GLN A 221 9.26 -4.47 -22.22
N GLY A 222 8.26 -4.13 -21.39
CA GLY A 222 6.94 -4.79 -21.43
C GLY A 222 6.85 -6.10 -20.64
N GLU A 223 7.95 -6.57 -20.06
CA GLU A 223 7.99 -7.68 -19.13
C GLU A 223 8.30 -7.19 -17.72
N ILE A 224 7.82 -7.92 -16.72
CA ILE A 224 8.10 -7.64 -15.31
C ILE A 224 8.54 -8.92 -14.59
N VAL A 225 9.48 -8.78 -13.67
CA VAL A 225 9.84 -9.84 -12.71
C VAL A 225 9.34 -9.43 -11.35
N VAL A 226 8.70 -10.37 -10.65
CA VAL A 226 8.15 -10.12 -9.32
C VAL A 226 8.51 -11.22 -8.35
N ALA A 227 8.69 -10.87 -7.08
CA ALA A 227 8.78 -11.81 -5.99
C ALA A 227 8.01 -11.29 -4.77
N LEU A 228 7.14 -12.13 -4.21
CA LEU A 228 6.40 -11.83 -3.00
C LEU A 228 7.29 -12.04 -1.78
N MET A 229 7.32 -11.07 -0.86
CA MET A 229 8.04 -11.16 0.39
C MET A 229 7.06 -11.56 1.49
N CYS A 230 7.30 -12.73 2.11
CA CYS A 230 6.46 -13.28 3.15
C CYS A 230 7.21 -13.48 4.47
N GLN A 231 6.46 -13.55 5.56
CA GLN A 231 6.98 -13.85 6.89
C GLN A 231 6.00 -14.77 7.61
N ASP A 232 6.51 -15.86 8.18
CA ASP A 232 5.73 -16.70 9.09
C ASP A 232 5.77 -16.05 10.48
N PHE A 233 4.75 -15.26 10.82
CA PHE A 233 4.65 -14.56 12.10
C PHE A 233 4.20 -15.52 13.21
N PRO A 234 4.76 -15.47 14.44
CA PRO A 234 5.63 -14.42 15.00
C PRO A 234 7.14 -14.55 14.70
N GLY A 235 7.54 -15.45 13.80
CA GLY A 235 8.93 -15.56 13.35
C GLY A 235 9.45 -14.26 12.74
N THR A 236 10.77 -14.06 12.76
CA THR A 236 11.42 -12.77 12.41
C THR A 236 12.03 -12.75 11.01
N ILE A 237 12.04 -13.89 10.32
CA ILE A 237 12.69 -14.05 9.02
C ILE A 237 11.69 -13.72 7.91
N VAL A 238 12.08 -12.78 7.03
CA VAL A 238 11.36 -12.49 5.78
C VAL A 238 12.00 -13.32 4.67
N LYS A 239 11.18 -14.04 3.91
CA LYS A 239 11.60 -14.86 2.76
C LYS A 239 10.90 -14.41 1.50
N GLY A 240 11.64 -14.35 0.39
CA GLY A 240 11.07 -14.19 -0.94
C GLY A 240 10.51 -15.51 -1.46
N TRP A 241 9.33 -15.46 -2.04
CA TRP A 241 8.85 -16.52 -2.94
C TRP A 241 9.74 -16.59 -4.18
N ALA A 242 9.69 -17.74 -4.88
CA ALA A 242 10.36 -17.87 -6.17
C ALA A 242 9.91 -16.74 -7.10
N ALA A 243 10.87 -16.06 -7.73
CA ALA A 243 10.57 -14.99 -8.65
C ALA A 243 9.84 -15.55 -9.88
N VAL A 244 8.91 -14.78 -10.42
CA VAL A 244 8.20 -15.12 -11.65
C VAL A 244 8.34 -13.98 -12.66
N LEU A 245 8.42 -14.35 -13.94
CA LEU A 245 8.32 -13.43 -15.06
C LEU A 245 6.84 -13.29 -15.43
N ILE A 246 6.38 -12.06 -15.66
CA ILE A 246 5.01 -11.73 -16.04
C ILE A 246 5.05 -10.86 -17.29
N ARG A 247 4.07 -11.09 -18.19
CA ARG A 247 3.81 -10.25 -19.37
C ARG A 247 2.33 -10.26 -19.72
N LEU A 248 1.94 -9.41 -20.67
CA LEU A 248 0.60 -9.45 -21.26
C LEU A 248 0.50 -10.58 -22.30
N ASP A 249 -0.54 -11.40 -22.20
CA ASP A 249 -0.99 -12.24 -23.30
C ASP A 249 -1.72 -11.36 -24.32
N PRO A 250 -1.23 -11.22 -25.56
CA PRO A 250 -1.84 -10.33 -26.54
C PRO A 250 -3.21 -10.81 -27.04
N GLU A 251 -3.50 -12.11 -26.99
CA GLU A 251 -4.77 -12.68 -27.44
C GLU A 251 -5.82 -12.55 -26.34
N LYS A 252 -5.49 -13.00 -25.13
CA LYS A 252 -6.40 -12.97 -23.98
C LYS A 252 -6.50 -11.58 -23.34
N ARG A 253 -5.49 -10.73 -23.54
CA ARG A 253 -5.33 -9.42 -22.87
C ARG A 253 -5.33 -9.53 -21.34
N ARG A 254 -4.85 -10.68 -20.85
CA ARG A 254 -4.65 -10.98 -19.42
C ARG A 254 -3.17 -11.15 -19.12
N MET A 255 -2.82 -11.01 -17.85
CA MET A 255 -1.44 -11.21 -17.43
C MET A 255 -1.18 -12.69 -17.31
N ILE A 256 -0.07 -13.14 -17.88
CA ILE A 256 0.41 -14.51 -17.79
C ILE A 256 1.76 -14.53 -17.09
N PHE A 257 2.07 -15.61 -16.40
CA PHE A 257 3.31 -15.77 -15.66
C PHE A 257 4.03 -17.09 -15.97
N LYS A 258 5.34 -17.09 -15.72
CA LYS A 258 6.16 -18.30 -15.62
C LYS A 258 7.22 -18.13 -14.52
N PRO A 259 7.61 -19.19 -13.79
CA PRO A 259 8.74 -19.12 -12.86
C PRO A 259 10.03 -18.69 -13.55
N VAL A 260 10.87 -17.92 -12.86
CA VAL A 260 12.24 -17.65 -13.32
C VAL A 260 13.09 -18.88 -13.03
N GLU A 261 13.72 -19.43 -14.06
CA GLU A 261 14.55 -20.63 -13.93
C GLU A 261 15.77 -20.35 -13.04
N SER A 262 16.08 -21.30 -12.16
CA SER A 262 17.31 -21.22 -11.37
C SER A 262 18.50 -21.65 -12.24
N PRO A 263 19.69 -21.03 -12.11
CA PRO A 263 20.87 -21.45 -12.85
C PRO A 263 21.14 -22.95 -12.63
N GLY A 264 21.11 -23.74 -13.71
CA GLY A 264 21.35 -25.19 -13.68
C GLY A 264 20.11 -26.09 -13.76
N GLN A 265 18.90 -25.55 -13.95
CA GLN A 265 17.74 -26.35 -14.34
C GLN A 265 17.84 -26.83 -15.80
N ASP A 266 17.31 -28.04 -16.06
CA ASP A 266 17.25 -28.63 -17.39
C ASP A 266 16.30 -27.82 -18.29
N PRO A 267 16.79 -27.22 -19.39
CA PRO A 267 15.97 -26.40 -20.30
C PRO A 267 14.85 -27.20 -21.00
N SER A 268 14.86 -28.53 -20.93
CA SER A 268 13.77 -29.38 -21.44
C SER A 268 12.51 -29.38 -20.57
N ASN A 269 12.57 -28.84 -19.35
CA ASN A 269 11.46 -28.78 -18.39
C ASN A 269 10.86 -27.37 -18.27
N GLN A 270 10.86 -26.62 -19.38
CA GLN A 270 10.25 -25.29 -19.46
C GLN A 270 8.76 -25.37 -19.16
N MET A 271 8.34 -24.73 -18.07
CA MET A 271 6.92 -24.56 -17.78
C MET A 271 6.30 -23.60 -18.80
N ASP A 272 5.12 -23.97 -19.28
CA ASP A 272 4.29 -23.11 -20.11
C ASP A 272 3.81 -21.88 -19.33
N TRP A 273 3.49 -20.81 -20.06
CA TRP A 273 2.87 -19.62 -19.50
C TRP A 273 1.47 -19.94 -18.97
N MET A 274 1.22 -19.57 -17.71
CA MET A 274 -0.07 -19.77 -17.04
C MET A 274 -0.75 -18.43 -16.77
N ASP A 275 -2.07 -18.41 -16.60
CA ASP A 275 -2.78 -17.18 -16.23
C ASP A 275 -2.37 -16.75 -14.81
N LEU A 276 -2.07 -15.45 -14.61
CA LEU A 276 -1.72 -14.92 -13.30
C LEU A 276 -2.81 -15.18 -12.25
N ALA A 277 -4.08 -15.23 -12.66
CA ALA A 277 -5.20 -15.57 -11.78
C ALA A 277 -5.08 -16.97 -11.15
N GLU A 278 -4.35 -17.89 -11.77
CA GLU A 278 -4.07 -19.23 -11.21
C GLU A 278 -3.08 -19.20 -10.03
N LEU A 279 -2.46 -18.05 -9.75
CA LEU A 279 -1.62 -17.81 -8.57
C LEU A 279 -2.19 -16.68 -7.67
N PRO A 280 -3.32 -16.90 -6.97
CA PRO A 280 -4.05 -15.85 -6.26
C PRO A 280 -3.22 -15.10 -5.22
N ILE A 281 -2.29 -15.80 -4.56
CA ILE A 281 -1.42 -15.21 -3.54
C ILE A 281 -0.54 -14.08 -4.09
N LEU A 282 -0.21 -14.14 -5.38
CA LEU A 282 0.64 -13.16 -6.08
C LEU A 282 -0.18 -12.21 -6.95
N ALA A 283 -1.27 -12.68 -7.56
CA ALA A 283 -2.05 -11.93 -8.54
C ALA A 283 -2.51 -10.56 -8.03
N LYS A 284 -3.13 -10.51 -6.85
CA LYS A 284 -3.62 -9.25 -6.27
C LYS A 284 -2.47 -8.30 -5.92
N PRO A 285 -1.43 -8.72 -5.17
CA PRO A 285 -0.22 -7.91 -4.97
C PRO A 285 0.35 -7.28 -6.24
N VAL A 286 0.46 -8.05 -7.33
CA VAL A 286 1.02 -7.57 -8.60
C VAL A 286 0.12 -6.51 -9.24
N ILE A 287 -1.19 -6.77 -9.34
CA ILE A 287 -2.17 -5.83 -9.89
C ILE A 287 -2.11 -4.49 -9.12
N ILE A 288 -2.11 -4.55 -7.79
CA ILE A 288 -2.05 -3.35 -6.95
C ILE A 288 -0.71 -2.63 -7.11
N ALA A 289 0.41 -3.34 -7.14
CA ALA A 289 1.71 -2.71 -7.35
C ALA A 289 1.78 -1.98 -8.70
N LEU A 290 1.30 -2.60 -9.78
CA LEU A 290 1.23 -1.95 -11.10
C LEU A 290 0.31 -0.74 -11.12
N TYR A 291 -0.85 -0.83 -10.45
CA TYR A 291 -1.76 0.28 -10.26
C TYR A 291 -1.08 1.47 -9.55
N LEU A 292 -0.33 1.21 -8.48
CA LEU A 292 0.37 2.25 -7.72
C LEU A 292 1.49 2.88 -8.55
N LEU A 293 2.25 2.07 -9.30
CA LEU A 293 3.27 2.59 -10.22
C LEU A 293 2.65 3.47 -11.32
N ARG A 294 1.46 3.11 -11.84
CA ARG A 294 0.70 3.98 -12.76
C ARG A 294 0.30 5.28 -12.08
N ALA A 295 -0.21 5.23 -10.86
CA ALA A 295 -0.65 6.41 -10.11
C ALA A 295 0.46 7.46 -9.90
N LEU A 296 1.71 7.02 -9.75
CA LEU A 296 2.90 7.89 -9.64
C LEU A 296 3.32 8.53 -10.97
N SER A 297 2.89 7.98 -12.10
CA SER A 297 3.36 8.45 -13.40
C SER A 297 2.70 9.79 -13.78
N PRO A 298 3.45 10.77 -14.32
CA PRO A 298 2.91 12.04 -14.80
C PRO A 298 2.15 11.92 -16.14
N ALA A 299 2.22 10.79 -16.84
CA ALA A 299 1.49 10.62 -18.08
C ALA A 299 -0.02 10.64 -17.85
N VAL A 300 -0.75 11.41 -18.66
CA VAL A 300 -2.23 11.37 -18.68
C VAL A 300 -2.68 10.00 -19.17
N LYS A 301 -3.55 9.34 -18.41
CA LYS A 301 -4.00 7.98 -18.68
C LYS A 301 -5.40 7.69 -18.13
N ALA A 302 -6.02 6.66 -18.67
CA ALA A 302 -7.26 6.09 -18.15
C ALA A 302 -6.97 5.25 -16.90
N GLU A 303 -7.94 5.22 -16.00
CA GLU A 303 -7.98 4.32 -14.86
C GLU A 303 -8.03 2.85 -15.30
N ALA A 304 -7.22 2.00 -14.69
CA ALA A 304 -7.15 0.58 -15.01
C ALA A 304 -8.25 -0.24 -14.30
N MET A 305 -8.99 0.37 -13.37
CA MET A 305 -10.17 -0.22 -12.71
C MET A 305 -11.44 0.59 -12.98
N ALA A 306 -12.51 -0.03 -13.48
CA ALA A 306 -13.78 0.70 -13.61
C ALA A 306 -14.30 1.19 -12.23
N VAL A 307 -14.59 2.49 -12.11
CA VAL A 307 -15.10 3.10 -10.86
C VAL A 307 -16.57 2.79 -10.65
N LEU A 308 -17.34 2.79 -11.73
CA LEU A 308 -18.77 2.51 -11.71
C LEU A 308 -19.18 1.85 -13.02
N THR A 309 -19.98 0.81 -12.90
CA THR A 309 -20.56 0.05 -14.02
C THR A 309 -22.07 0.05 -13.88
N THR A 310 -22.78 0.52 -14.90
CA THR A 310 -24.23 0.30 -15.02
C THR A 310 -24.48 -0.56 -16.25
N SER A 311 -25.12 -1.71 -16.05
CA SER A 311 -25.63 -2.53 -17.14
C SER A 311 -27.00 -2.01 -17.56
N GLY A 312 -27.13 -1.57 -18.81
CA GLY A 312 -28.41 -1.24 -19.41
C GLY A 312 -28.97 -2.47 -20.11
N HIS A 313 -30.17 -2.93 -19.75
CA HIS A 313 -30.96 -3.77 -20.64
C HIS A 313 -31.63 -2.86 -21.66
N GLN A 314 -31.17 -2.93 -22.91
CA GLN A 314 -31.94 -2.43 -24.04
C GLN A 314 -32.88 -3.53 -24.54
N ASP A 315 -34.06 -3.13 -25.02
CA ASP A 315 -35.02 -4.01 -25.72
C ASP A 315 -34.43 -4.70 -26.98
N SER A 316 -33.20 -4.36 -27.38
CA SER A 316 -32.46 -4.87 -28.53
C SER A 316 -31.69 -6.18 -28.28
N GLY A 317 -31.72 -6.74 -27.06
CA GLY A 317 -31.16 -8.06 -26.76
C GLY A 317 -29.63 -8.14 -26.58
N VAL A 318 -28.90 -7.03 -26.76
CA VAL A 318 -27.47 -6.93 -26.43
C VAL A 318 -27.32 -6.07 -25.19
N ALA A 319 -26.80 -6.64 -24.10
CA ALA A 319 -26.49 -5.89 -22.90
C ALA A 319 -25.33 -4.93 -23.19
N GLU A 320 -25.57 -3.62 -23.05
CA GLU A 320 -24.55 -2.59 -23.19
C GLU A 320 -24.12 -2.16 -21.78
N ASN A 321 -22.82 -2.31 -21.48
CA ASN A 321 -22.27 -1.82 -20.23
C ASN A 321 -21.86 -0.35 -20.40
N THR A 322 -22.21 0.47 -19.43
CA THR A 322 -21.72 1.85 -19.34
C THR A 322 -20.73 1.94 -18.19
N TYR A 323 -19.52 2.41 -18.50
CA TYR A 323 -18.42 2.57 -17.57
C TYR A 323 -18.12 4.04 -17.36
N LEU A 324 -17.97 4.45 -16.10
CA LEU A 324 -17.36 5.72 -15.75
C LEU A 324 -15.87 5.50 -15.51
N VAL A 325 -15.04 6.00 -16.42
CA VAL A 325 -13.59 5.79 -16.44
C VAL A 325 -12.90 7.07 -16.00
N SER A 326 -12.26 7.05 -14.84
CA SER A 326 -11.44 8.18 -14.38
C SER A 326 -10.23 8.39 -15.30
N VAL A 327 -9.85 9.64 -15.49
CA VAL A 327 -8.70 10.08 -16.28
C VAL A 327 -7.81 10.91 -15.38
N PHE A 328 -6.54 10.56 -15.31
CA PHE A 328 -5.63 11.20 -14.37
C PHE A 328 -4.17 11.26 -14.83
N ALA A 329 -3.40 12.11 -14.17
CA ALA A 329 -1.95 12.24 -14.25
C ALA A 329 -1.42 12.62 -12.86
N ASP A 330 -0.31 12.01 -12.42
CA ASP A 330 0.39 12.35 -11.17
C ASP A 330 -0.54 12.46 -9.94
N VAL A 331 -1.41 11.47 -9.73
CA VAL A 331 -2.38 11.47 -8.62
C VAL A 331 -1.77 11.09 -7.27
N ALA A 332 -0.53 10.64 -7.31
CA ALA A 332 0.21 10.21 -6.16
C ALA A 332 1.65 10.69 -6.26
N ARG A 333 2.22 11.07 -5.13
CA ARG A 333 3.59 11.56 -5.02
C ARG A 333 4.39 10.68 -4.07
N LEU A 334 5.68 10.55 -4.36
CA LEU A 334 6.63 9.93 -3.45
C LEU A 334 7.21 10.99 -2.51
N ILE A 335 6.87 10.86 -1.23
CA ILE A 335 7.50 11.65 -0.18
C ILE A 335 8.73 10.90 0.30
N ARG A 336 9.90 11.52 0.17
CA ARG A 336 11.17 11.00 0.65
C ARG A 336 11.19 11.04 2.16
N VAL A 337 11.64 9.95 2.76
CA VAL A 337 11.82 9.79 4.19
C VAL A 337 13.27 9.43 4.44
N PRO A 338 14.09 10.39 4.93
CA PRO A 338 15.50 10.15 5.18
C PRO A 338 15.71 9.07 6.23
N ASP A 339 16.63 8.14 5.98
CA ASP A 339 17.03 7.17 7.00
C ASP A 339 18.12 7.79 7.91
N PRO A 340 17.85 8.02 9.20
CA PRO A 340 18.82 8.60 10.12
C PRO A 340 20.04 7.69 10.35
N ALA A 341 19.91 6.38 10.13
CA ALA A 341 21.04 5.45 10.18
C ALA A 341 21.91 5.48 8.91
N GLY A 342 21.48 6.22 7.86
CA GLY A 342 22.22 6.39 6.63
C GLY A 342 22.27 5.15 5.72
N ALA A 343 21.45 4.12 5.97
CA ALA A 343 21.47 2.88 5.18
C ALA A 343 20.79 3.06 3.82
N ALA A 344 19.59 3.63 3.79
CA ALA A 344 18.92 4.12 2.59
C ALA A 344 17.65 4.87 2.94
N ASP A 345 17.38 5.97 2.26
CA ASP A 345 16.07 6.60 2.33
C ASP A 345 15.00 5.66 1.79
N TRP A 346 13.78 5.81 2.31
CA TRP A 346 12.60 5.18 1.76
C TRP A 346 11.57 6.22 1.38
N PHE A 347 10.51 5.77 0.71
CA PHE A 347 9.47 6.64 0.20
C PHE A 347 8.12 6.20 0.75
N VAL A 348 7.24 7.16 1.00
CA VAL A 348 5.82 6.91 1.27
C VAL A 348 4.98 7.56 0.18
N MET A 349 3.87 6.92 -0.17
CA MET A 349 3.01 7.35 -1.27
C MET A 349 1.83 8.17 -0.74
N ARG A 350 1.73 9.44 -1.16
CA ARG A 350 0.72 10.40 -0.70
C ARG A 350 -0.10 10.97 -1.86
N ASN A 351 -1.33 11.38 -1.59
CA ASN A 351 -2.13 12.18 -2.52
C ASN A 351 -1.77 13.69 -2.42
N ASP A 352 -2.42 14.52 -3.23
CA ASP A 352 -2.20 15.98 -3.24
C ASP A 352 -2.58 16.68 -1.92
N LEU A 353 -3.36 16.03 -1.05
CA LEU A 353 -3.71 16.54 0.28
C LEU A 353 -2.69 16.15 1.35
N GLY A 354 -1.67 15.36 0.99
CA GLY A 354 -0.68 14.82 1.93
C GLY A 354 -1.18 13.62 2.73
N GLU A 355 -2.33 13.05 2.40
CA GLU A 355 -2.87 11.84 3.03
C GLU A 355 -2.29 10.57 2.37
N PRO A 356 -2.26 9.41 3.08
CA PRO A 356 -1.94 8.13 2.45
C PRO A 356 -2.72 7.93 1.16
N TYR A 357 -2.05 7.57 0.07
CA TYR A 357 -2.73 7.33 -1.19
C TYR A 357 -3.62 6.08 -1.09
N THR A 358 -4.89 6.21 -1.46
CA THR A 358 -5.88 5.10 -1.46
C THR A 358 -6.52 4.86 -2.81
N GLN A 359 -6.75 5.90 -3.61
CA GLN A 359 -7.33 5.81 -4.95
C GLN A 359 -7.16 7.13 -5.72
N ALA A 360 -7.31 7.08 -7.03
CA ALA A 360 -7.41 8.27 -7.87
C ALA A 360 -8.81 8.92 -7.74
N VAL A 361 -8.88 10.24 -7.61
CA VAL A 361 -10.13 11.02 -7.68
C VAL A 361 -9.91 12.13 -8.69
N ASN A 362 -10.55 12.05 -9.86
CA ASN A 362 -10.33 13.00 -10.96
C ASN A 362 -11.47 13.02 -11.99
N ASN A 363 -11.30 13.83 -13.04
CA ASN A 363 -12.15 13.87 -14.23
C ASN A 363 -12.46 12.46 -14.75
N ALA A 364 -13.63 12.28 -15.35
CA ALA A 364 -14.03 10.98 -15.88
C ALA A 364 -14.64 11.11 -17.28
N VAL A 365 -14.48 10.04 -18.06
CA VAL A 365 -15.13 9.86 -19.37
C VAL A 365 -16.11 8.69 -19.27
N THR A 366 -17.24 8.81 -19.96
CA THR A 366 -18.19 7.70 -20.08
C THR A 366 -17.84 6.85 -21.30
N VAL A 367 -17.68 5.55 -21.10
CA VAL A 367 -17.41 4.57 -22.16
C VAL A 367 -18.55 3.56 -22.19
N LYS A 368 -19.09 3.29 -23.38
CA LYS A 368 -20.12 2.26 -23.59
C LYS A 368 -19.52 1.13 -24.40
N ASP A 369 -19.58 -0.08 -23.88
CA ASP A 369 -19.04 -1.27 -24.54
C ASP A 369 -19.78 -2.54 -24.07
N PRO A 370 -20.11 -3.49 -24.96
CA PRO A 370 -20.72 -4.76 -24.55
C PRO A 370 -19.77 -5.68 -23.78
N ARG A 371 -18.45 -5.50 -23.88
CA ARG A 371 -17.46 -6.32 -23.18
C ARG A 371 -17.35 -5.91 -21.71
N PHE A 372 -16.78 -6.80 -20.90
CA PHE A 372 -16.29 -6.44 -19.57
C PHE A 372 -15.12 -5.47 -19.67
N TYR A 373 -14.95 -4.61 -18.66
CA TYR A 373 -13.94 -3.55 -18.68
C TYR A 373 -12.53 -4.08 -18.94
N GLY A 374 -12.20 -5.22 -18.33
CA GLY A 374 -10.91 -5.87 -18.49
C GLY A 374 -10.60 -6.35 -19.91
N ASP A 375 -11.62 -6.54 -20.74
CA ASP A 375 -11.50 -7.01 -22.12
C ASP A 375 -11.66 -5.87 -23.15
N ILE A 376 -11.84 -4.62 -22.69
CA ILE A 376 -11.85 -3.44 -23.57
C ILE A 376 -10.38 -3.12 -23.93
N PRO A 377 -10.02 -3.04 -25.22
CA PRO A 377 -8.65 -2.69 -25.61
C PRO A 377 -8.31 -1.27 -25.14
N ALA A 378 -7.08 -1.06 -24.68
CA ALA A 378 -6.63 0.24 -24.18
C ALA A 378 -6.74 1.37 -25.23
N SER A 379 -6.69 1.04 -26.54
CA SER A 379 -6.91 2.00 -27.62
C SER A 379 -8.30 2.62 -27.60
N VAL A 380 -9.35 1.84 -27.32
CA VAL A 380 -10.74 2.33 -27.26
C VAL A 380 -10.90 3.36 -26.14
N LEU A 381 -10.28 3.09 -24.99
CA LEU A 381 -10.29 4.01 -23.85
C LEU A 381 -9.53 5.30 -24.17
N ARG A 382 -8.37 5.20 -24.82
CA ARG A 382 -7.59 6.37 -25.29
C ARG A 382 -8.35 7.22 -26.32
N ASP A 383 -9.04 6.58 -27.25
CA ASP A 383 -9.86 7.28 -28.26
C ASP A 383 -11.02 8.05 -27.59
N ALA A 384 -11.66 7.45 -26.59
CA ALA A 384 -12.70 8.11 -25.80
C ALA A 384 -12.14 9.35 -25.05
N MET A 385 -10.94 9.24 -24.47
CA MET A 385 -10.28 10.38 -23.80
C MET A 385 -9.93 11.50 -24.79
N LEU A 386 -9.45 11.16 -25.98
CA LEU A 386 -9.14 12.13 -27.04
C LEU A 386 -10.41 12.84 -27.54
N ALA A 387 -11.49 12.09 -27.76
CA ALA A 387 -12.78 12.64 -28.16
C ALA A 387 -13.36 13.59 -27.10
N ALA A 388 -13.13 13.30 -25.81
CA ALA A 388 -13.53 14.16 -24.70
C ALA A 388 -12.59 15.36 -24.47
N GLY A 389 -11.50 15.50 -25.23
CA GLY A 389 -10.52 16.58 -25.06
C GLY A 389 -9.68 16.48 -23.77
N LEU A 390 -9.61 15.28 -23.17
CA LEU A 390 -8.90 15.03 -21.91
C LEU A 390 -7.44 14.62 -22.13
N MET A 391 -7.03 14.37 -23.38
CA MET A 391 -5.64 14.09 -23.76
C MET A 391 -5.13 15.15 -24.75
N PRO A 392 -3.85 15.57 -24.65
CA PRO A 392 -3.23 16.39 -25.67
C PRO A 392 -3.24 15.63 -27.01
N LYS A 393 -3.67 16.29 -28.09
CA LYS A 393 -3.53 15.73 -29.44
C LYS A 393 -2.04 15.54 -29.70
N LYS A 394 -1.62 14.31 -30.05
CA LYS A 394 -0.25 14.07 -30.52
C LYS A 394 -0.02 14.99 -31.73
N SER A 395 0.90 15.94 -31.57
CA SER A 395 1.33 16.90 -32.59
C SER A 395 2.17 16.24 -33.65
#